data_AF-A0A075M0T4-F1
#
_entry.id   AF-A0A075M0T4-F1
#
_cell.length_a   1.000
_cell.length_b   1.000
_cell.length_c   1.000
_cell.angle_alpha   90.00
_cell.angle_beta   90.00
_cell.angle_gamma   90.00
#
_symmetry.space_group_name_H-M   'P 1'
#
loop_
_entity.id
_entity.type
_entity.pdbx_description
1 polymer ?
#
loop_
_entity_poly.entity_id
_entity_poly.type
_entity_poly.pdbx_seq_one_letter_code
_entity_poly.pdbx_strand_id
1 'polypeptide(L)'
;MMQKFAYHFHGYQPGDIIYIHDGTGWDPIKYSERLSPVSLKIRDVDVEGRNWTRAVIKAYDYVDDTLGALKKGAVSVDIEPFTLYMVLRYKPRIYGEIIELLENHVEAVPTTPFHPIMPHISKFAQEVLARVSFDFYKPFIKDKEVVGYWLPENVIARDSAKIISDSTDKKLLFLVDERQFRELHLFQAKFSCNTFKANGKLCYIFGRDHQLSDAFAFNTLDVEGLIRAVAEGRIDVFKESQNIPYLVYLASDLEALVSNPQQLDRFMTWLKGLEDKGVELINAAEFVRKKLSGGFKCLEGECTEKFELHVKDYSSWSDYFDLSLDGTTSDTRWLGVRREDNKVIHRFYRGKKYSQLWKLAFTKVFKELNRSIRYAVFDLIKRNDSSATLDSLKEFLVRYARIFFREHYEYFEIDTSVEYVTEPIKDVDPAISLKLGRIYYLALLGNHSCPRFWEHIDTRVTFGNVVAISKALAELIDLYLEEGIEERAHYLFLEYMKLLAFPQLYYDYEFFRLEGLEGWESTEEAWFASLKSLVPNSRYNVVTRAALYVAQKDFPRDIVSALEALYDFSQAVPDTGHIPGEFHGDWANKEWCEHKGKE
;
A
#
# COMPACT_ATOMS: atom_id res chain seq x y z
N MET A 1 -12.75 0.02 34.31
CA MET A 1 -12.38 -1.36 33.94
C MET A 1 -10.88 -1.42 33.67
N MET A 2 -10.27 -2.59 33.68
CA MET A 2 -8.89 -2.79 33.24
C MET A 2 -8.78 -2.85 31.71
N GLN A 3 -9.88 -3.20 31.04
CA GLN A 3 -10.03 -3.11 29.59
C GLN A 3 -9.64 -1.73 29.07
N LYS A 4 -8.81 -1.75 28.02
CA LYS A 4 -8.41 -0.62 27.19
C LYS A 4 -8.88 -0.86 25.77
N PHE A 5 -9.04 0.22 25.01
CA PHE A 5 -9.44 0.15 23.61
C PHE A 5 -8.53 1.01 22.74
N ALA A 6 -8.08 0.43 21.62
CA ALA A 6 -7.34 1.12 20.58
C ALA A 6 -8.03 0.92 19.24
N TYR A 7 -8.11 1.99 18.46
CA TYR A 7 -8.42 1.93 17.04
C TYR A 7 -7.23 2.45 16.24
N HIS A 8 -6.93 1.78 15.15
CA HIS A 8 -5.96 2.25 14.16
C HIS A 8 -6.62 2.49 12.81
N PHE A 9 -6.24 3.59 12.17
CA PHE A 9 -6.68 3.92 10.82
C PHE A 9 -5.50 3.95 9.85
N HIS A 10 -5.67 3.26 8.72
CA HIS A 10 -4.73 3.26 7.59
C HIS A 10 -5.25 4.15 6.46
N GLY A 11 -4.61 5.30 6.22
CA GLY A 11 -4.98 6.21 5.13
C GLY A 11 -4.11 6.01 3.90
N TYR A 12 -4.73 5.71 2.76
CA TYR A 12 -3.99 5.49 1.52
C TYR A 12 -4.84 5.73 0.27
N GLN A 13 -4.27 6.44 -0.70
CA GLN A 13 -4.82 6.63 -2.03
C GLN A 13 -3.78 6.26 -3.10
N PRO A 14 -4.12 5.40 -4.08
CA PRO A 14 -3.22 5.07 -5.20
C PRO A 14 -2.97 6.25 -6.15
N GLY A 15 -3.67 7.37 -5.98
CA GLY A 15 -3.69 8.47 -6.93
C GLY A 15 -4.55 8.17 -8.16
N ASP A 16 -4.63 9.16 -9.05
CA ASP A 16 -5.37 9.09 -10.31
C ASP A 16 -4.44 9.37 -11.51
N ILE A 17 -3.16 8.99 -11.39
CA ILE A 17 -2.13 9.20 -12.42
C ILE A 17 -2.46 8.39 -13.68
N ILE A 18 -2.60 9.07 -14.82
CA ILE A 18 -2.80 8.44 -16.13
C ILE A 18 -1.63 8.63 -17.09
N TYR A 19 -0.77 9.62 -16.84
CA TYR A 19 0.46 9.85 -17.60
C TYR A 19 1.43 10.69 -16.77
N ILE A 20 2.69 10.28 -16.73
CA ILE A 20 3.74 10.98 -15.99
C ILE A 20 4.52 11.82 -17.00
N HIS A 21 4.62 13.12 -16.76
CA HIS A 21 5.29 14.07 -17.65
C HIS A 21 6.78 13.82 -17.63
N ASP A 22 7.47 14.17 -18.71
CA ASP A 22 8.94 14.17 -18.75
C ASP A 22 9.52 14.99 -17.61
N GLY A 23 10.67 14.53 -17.12
CA GLY A 23 11.38 15.20 -16.05
C GLY A 23 12.83 14.78 -15.98
N THR A 24 13.66 15.70 -15.50
CA THR A 24 15.10 15.50 -15.32
C THR A 24 15.42 14.63 -14.12
N GLY A 25 14.45 14.45 -13.19
CA GLY A 25 14.67 13.78 -11.91
C GLY A 25 15.23 14.68 -10.81
N TRP A 26 15.42 15.98 -11.11
CA TRP A 26 15.84 16.97 -10.13
C TRP A 26 14.71 17.48 -9.26
N ASP A 27 13.46 17.20 -9.62
CA ASP A 27 12.26 17.69 -8.94
C ASP A 27 11.29 16.53 -8.72
N PRO A 28 10.34 16.68 -7.77
CA PRO A 28 9.19 15.80 -7.67
C PRO A 28 8.50 15.60 -9.02
N ILE A 29 7.92 14.41 -9.21
CA ILE A 29 7.23 14.06 -10.45
C ILE A 29 6.03 14.98 -10.71
N LYS A 30 5.79 15.31 -11.99
CA LYS A 30 4.56 15.94 -12.47
C LYS A 30 3.81 14.94 -13.34
N TYR A 31 2.49 15.03 -13.33
CA TYR A 31 1.64 14.06 -14.02
C TYR A 31 0.28 14.65 -14.39
N SER A 32 -0.33 14.03 -15.40
CA SER A 32 -1.74 14.19 -15.72
C SER A 32 -2.57 13.22 -14.90
N GLU A 33 -3.68 13.71 -14.37
CA GLU A 33 -4.64 12.91 -13.62
C GLU A 33 -5.85 12.54 -14.47
N ARG A 34 -6.54 11.47 -14.07
CA ARG A 34 -7.85 11.11 -14.56
C ARG A 34 -8.85 12.25 -14.30
N LEU A 35 -9.80 12.38 -15.22
CA LEU A 35 -10.96 13.26 -15.09
C LEU A 35 -12.21 12.39 -15.13
N SER A 36 -12.63 11.96 -13.94
CA SER A 36 -13.75 11.04 -13.69
C SER A 36 -14.55 11.57 -12.50
N PRO A 37 -15.37 12.61 -12.70
CA PRO A 37 -16.02 13.32 -11.62
C PRO A 37 -16.84 12.39 -10.71
N VAL A 38 -16.69 12.57 -9.41
CA VAL A 38 -17.32 11.76 -8.37
C VAL A 38 -17.55 12.61 -7.12
N SER A 39 -18.59 12.30 -6.36
CA SER A 39 -18.79 12.89 -5.04
C SER A 39 -18.91 11.82 -3.94
N LEU A 40 -18.53 12.22 -2.72
CA LEU A 40 -18.70 11.44 -1.50
C LEU A 40 -19.67 12.17 -0.59
N LYS A 41 -20.72 11.50 -0.14
CA LYS A 41 -21.69 12.09 0.78
C LYS A 41 -21.24 11.89 2.23
N ILE A 42 -20.98 12.99 2.93
CA ILE A 42 -20.54 13.02 4.33
C ILE A 42 -21.56 13.86 5.12
N ARG A 43 -22.30 13.23 6.02
CA ARG A 43 -23.50 13.82 6.64
C ARG A 43 -24.45 14.37 5.56
N ASP A 44 -24.70 15.68 5.59
CA ASP A 44 -25.56 16.38 4.63
C ASP A 44 -24.77 17.11 3.53
N VAL A 45 -23.45 16.90 3.43
CA VAL A 45 -22.57 17.57 2.47
C VAL A 45 -22.11 16.59 1.39
N ASP A 46 -22.21 17.02 0.13
CA ASP A 46 -21.61 16.32 -1.01
C ASP A 46 -20.21 16.87 -1.28
N VAL A 47 -19.20 16.03 -1.09
CA VAL A 47 -17.80 16.37 -1.31
C VAL A 47 -17.39 15.96 -2.73
N GLU A 48 -17.45 16.91 -3.65
CA GLU A 48 -17.14 16.68 -5.06
C GLU A 48 -15.63 16.67 -5.36
N GLY A 49 -15.20 15.79 -6.25
CA GLY A 49 -13.86 15.74 -6.82
C GLY A 49 -13.88 15.63 -8.34
N ARG A 50 -12.81 16.11 -9.00
CA ARG A 50 -12.58 15.85 -10.43
C ARG A 50 -12.30 14.38 -10.72
N ASN A 51 -11.88 13.64 -9.70
CA ASN A 51 -11.58 12.22 -9.66
C ASN A 51 -11.66 11.75 -8.20
N TRP A 52 -11.46 10.45 -7.98
CA TRP A 52 -11.59 9.81 -6.67
C TRP A 52 -10.59 10.39 -5.66
N THR A 53 -9.31 10.46 -6.03
CA THR A 53 -8.25 10.96 -5.13
C THR A 53 -8.57 12.37 -4.63
N ARG A 54 -9.01 13.28 -5.51
CA ARG A 54 -9.34 14.65 -5.11
C ARG A 54 -10.61 14.76 -4.25
N ALA A 55 -11.58 13.84 -4.42
CA ALA A 55 -12.73 13.77 -3.53
C ALA A 55 -12.30 13.29 -2.13
N VAL A 56 -11.50 12.24 -2.05
CA VAL A 56 -11.01 11.69 -0.76
C VAL A 56 -10.10 12.68 -0.03
N ILE A 57 -9.17 13.37 -0.73
CA ILE A 57 -8.33 14.40 -0.08
C ILE A 57 -9.17 15.49 0.59
N LYS A 58 -10.29 15.91 -0.03
CA LYS A 58 -11.22 16.85 0.60
C LYS A 58 -11.99 16.21 1.75
N ALA A 59 -12.34 14.92 1.65
CA ALA A 59 -13.00 14.18 2.70
C ALA A 59 -12.12 14.05 3.97
N TYR A 60 -10.80 14.02 3.81
CA TYR A 60 -9.87 13.99 4.96
C TYR A 60 -9.98 15.23 5.87
N ASP A 61 -10.45 16.38 5.37
CA ASP A 61 -10.77 17.57 6.20
C ASP A 61 -11.79 17.20 7.30
N TYR A 62 -12.85 16.48 6.94
CA TYR A 62 -13.91 16.06 7.86
C TYR A 62 -13.46 14.93 8.79
N VAL A 63 -12.55 14.09 8.31
CA VAL A 63 -11.95 13.02 9.10
C VAL A 63 -11.02 13.62 10.15
N ASP A 64 -10.17 14.57 9.77
CA ASP A 64 -9.27 15.29 10.67
C ASP A 64 -10.05 16.00 11.79
N ASP A 65 -11.09 16.76 11.44
CA ASP A 65 -12.01 17.40 12.41
C ASP A 65 -12.57 16.39 13.43
N THR A 66 -12.96 15.22 12.95
CA THR A 66 -13.54 14.16 13.79
C THR A 66 -12.49 13.53 14.70
N LEU A 67 -11.29 13.28 14.20
CA LEU A 67 -10.20 12.72 14.98
C LEU A 67 -9.64 13.73 15.99
N GLY A 68 -9.58 15.03 15.64
CA GLY A 68 -9.16 16.11 16.53
C GLY A 68 -10.13 16.38 17.70
N ALA A 69 -11.39 15.95 17.56
CA ALA A 69 -12.38 15.99 18.63
C ALA A 69 -12.24 14.86 19.67
N LEU A 70 -11.37 13.87 19.43
CA LEU A 70 -11.12 12.79 20.37
C LEU A 70 -10.23 13.25 21.54
N LYS A 71 -10.06 12.36 22.52
CA LYS A 71 -9.01 12.56 23.52
C LYS A 71 -7.64 12.29 22.89
N LYS A 72 -6.68 13.16 23.18
CA LYS A 72 -5.28 12.99 22.75
C LYS A 72 -4.77 11.59 23.10
N GLY A 73 -4.18 10.92 22.11
CA GLY A 73 -3.61 9.59 22.22
C GLY A 73 -4.60 8.44 22.17
N ALA A 74 -5.89 8.68 21.90
CA ALA A 74 -6.92 7.64 21.85
C ALA A 74 -6.73 6.64 20.68
N VAL A 75 -6.27 7.12 19.53
CA VAL A 75 -6.13 6.33 18.29
C VAL A 75 -4.72 6.47 17.69
N SER A 76 -4.40 5.59 16.75
CA SER A 76 -3.20 5.68 15.91
C SER A 76 -3.55 5.79 14.44
N VAL A 77 -2.76 6.53 13.67
CA VAL A 77 -2.99 6.74 12.24
C VAL A 77 -1.68 6.59 11.48
N ASP A 78 -1.71 5.85 10.38
CA ASP A 78 -0.70 5.97 9.33
C ASP A 78 -1.34 6.57 8.08
N ILE A 79 -0.60 7.40 7.33
CA ILE A 79 -0.99 7.87 6.02
C ILE A 79 0.16 7.58 5.08
N GLU A 80 -0.10 6.81 4.04
CA GLU A 80 0.92 6.41 3.08
C GLU A 80 1.68 7.64 2.52
N PRO A 81 3.03 7.61 2.48
CA PRO A 81 3.85 8.77 2.14
C PRO A 81 3.44 9.55 0.89
N PHE A 82 3.15 8.86 -0.22
CA PHE A 82 2.71 9.53 -1.45
C PHE A 82 1.29 10.08 -1.35
N THR A 83 0.41 9.44 -0.59
CA THR A 83 -0.93 9.95 -0.25
C THR A 83 -0.83 11.26 0.50
N LEU A 84 -0.03 11.32 1.57
CA LEU A 84 0.16 12.55 2.34
C LEU A 84 0.82 13.65 1.50
N TYR A 85 1.76 13.27 0.63
CA TYR A 85 2.36 14.20 -0.33
C TYR A 85 1.36 14.72 -1.37
N MET A 86 0.43 13.89 -1.86
CA MET A 86 -0.66 14.35 -2.74
C MET A 86 -1.60 15.33 -2.01
N VAL A 87 -1.88 15.11 -0.72
CA VAL A 87 -2.62 16.09 0.10
C VAL A 87 -1.86 17.42 0.14
N LEU A 88 -0.56 17.41 0.42
CA LEU A 88 0.28 18.61 0.40
C LEU A 88 0.20 19.36 -0.93
N ARG A 89 0.34 18.64 -2.05
CA ARG A 89 0.35 19.25 -3.39
C ARG A 89 -1.01 19.80 -3.82
N TYR A 90 -2.11 19.19 -3.38
CA TYR A 90 -3.46 19.61 -3.79
C TYR A 90 -4.14 20.56 -2.80
N LYS A 91 -4.02 20.30 -1.50
CA LYS A 91 -4.65 21.03 -0.40
C LYS A 91 -3.67 21.21 0.77
N PRO A 92 -2.70 22.14 0.66
CA PRO A 92 -1.71 22.41 1.72
C PRO A 92 -2.31 22.72 3.09
N ARG A 93 -3.51 23.34 3.14
CA ARG A 93 -4.24 23.58 4.41
C ARG A 93 -4.57 22.27 5.13
N ILE A 94 -5.21 21.34 4.42
CA ILE A 94 -5.59 20.01 4.95
C ILE A 94 -4.34 19.24 5.37
N TYR A 95 -3.24 19.35 4.60
CA TYR A 95 -1.97 18.77 5.01
C TYR A 95 -1.49 19.33 6.35
N GLY A 96 -1.49 20.65 6.54
CA GLY A 96 -1.07 21.29 7.79
C GLY A 96 -1.88 20.83 9.00
N GLU A 97 -3.19 20.70 8.85
CA GLU A 97 -4.12 20.18 9.88
C GLU A 97 -3.80 18.72 10.24
N ILE A 98 -3.65 17.86 9.23
CA ILE A 98 -3.23 16.46 9.42
C ILE A 98 -1.86 16.36 10.10
N ILE A 99 -0.89 17.21 9.74
CA ILE A 99 0.42 17.24 10.38
C ILE A 99 0.28 17.59 11.87
N GLU A 100 -0.48 18.63 12.21
CA GLU A 100 -0.71 19.00 13.60
C GLU A 100 -1.35 17.85 14.40
N LEU A 101 -2.31 17.15 13.78
CA LEU A 101 -2.97 15.97 14.35
C LEU A 101 -1.97 14.82 14.59
N LEU A 102 -1.12 14.49 13.62
CA LEU A 102 -0.11 13.42 13.71
C LEU A 102 1.02 13.73 14.70
N GLU A 103 1.42 15.00 14.84
CA GLU A 103 2.44 15.42 15.81
C GLU A 103 1.92 15.42 17.24
N ASN A 104 0.70 15.92 17.43
CA ASN A 104 0.26 16.36 18.77
C ASN A 104 -0.95 15.63 19.31
N HIS A 105 -1.76 14.97 18.48
CA HIS A 105 -3.07 14.47 18.90
C HIS A 105 -3.20 12.95 18.81
N VAL A 106 -2.86 12.34 17.66
CA VAL A 106 -2.93 10.88 17.46
C VAL A 106 -1.53 10.27 17.43
N GLU A 107 -1.42 8.96 17.64
CA GLU A 107 -0.15 8.27 17.46
C GLU A 107 0.15 8.05 15.98
N ALA A 108 1.09 8.82 15.42
CA ALA A 108 1.60 8.59 14.08
C ALA A 108 2.32 7.23 13.96
N VAL A 109 1.95 6.44 12.96
CA VAL A 109 2.50 5.13 12.65
C VAL A 109 3.17 5.16 11.28
N PRO A 110 4.47 4.85 11.18
CA PRO A 110 5.14 4.66 9.89
C PRO A 110 4.50 3.58 9.02
N THR A 111 4.41 3.85 7.72
CA THR A 111 4.02 2.87 6.69
C THR A 111 4.91 2.97 5.45
N THR A 112 4.78 1.97 4.57
CA THR A 112 5.62 1.79 3.40
C THR A 112 5.16 2.67 2.23
N PRO A 113 6.05 3.49 1.63
CA PRO A 113 5.73 4.25 0.42
C PRO A 113 5.19 3.36 -0.70
N PHE A 114 4.20 3.88 -1.42
CA PHE A 114 3.53 3.28 -2.56
C PHE A 114 2.74 2.00 -2.25
N HIS A 115 2.58 1.63 -0.98
CA HIS A 115 1.74 0.51 -0.54
C HIS A 115 1.92 -0.81 -1.35
N PRO A 116 3.16 -1.32 -1.55
CA PRO A 116 3.36 -2.61 -2.19
C PRO A 116 3.13 -3.75 -1.20
N ILE A 117 2.75 -4.94 -1.71
CA ILE A 117 2.82 -6.15 -0.88
C ILE A 117 4.31 -6.47 -0.64
N MET A 118 4.82 -6.13 0.54
CA MET A 118 6.26 -6.18 0.85
C MET A 118 6.90 -7.55 0.56
N PRO A 119 6.32 -8.69 0.97
CA PRO A 119 6.85 -10.01 0.61
C PRO A 119 6.80 -10.37 -0.89
N HIS A 120 6.10 -9.58 -1.71
CA HIS A 120 6.02 -9.76 -3.16
C HIS A 120 7.06 -8.96 -3.95
N ILE A 121 7.84 -8.09 -3.31
CA ILE A 121 8.94 -7.38 -3.96
C ILE A 121 10.30 -7.90 -3.48
N SER A 122 11.37 -7.61 -4.22
CA SER A 122 12.70 -8.10 -3.87
C SER A 122 13.23 -7.49 -2.57
N LYS A 123 14.07 -8.22 -1.84
CA LYS A 123 14.69 -7.74 -0.58
C LYS A 123 15.36 -6.36 -0.71
N PHE A 124 16.02 -6.10 -1.84
CA PHE A 124 16.62 -4.78 -2.13
C PHE A 124 15.58 -3.65 -2.11
N ALA A 125 14.44 -3.84 -2.77
CA ALA A 125 13.38 -2.83 -2.80
C ALA A 125 12.72 -2.68 -1.44
N GLN A 126 12.53 -3.79 -0.70
CA GLN A 126 12.03 -3.76 0.67
C GLN A 126 12.94 -2.94 1.58
N GLU A 127 14.26 -3.10 1.47
CA GLU A 127 15.25 -2.38 2.27
C GLU A 127 15.24 -0.87 1.98
N VAL A 128 15.19 -0.47 0.70
CA VAL A 128 15.05 0.95 0.34
C VAL A 128 13.75 1.51 0.90
N LEU A 129 12.62 0.85 0.67
CA LEU A 129 11.31 1.34 1.12
C LEU A 129 11.19 1.39 2.65
N ALA A 130 11.69 0.38 3.37
CA ALA A 130 11.67 0.37 4.83
C ALA A 130 12.47 1.54 5.41
N ARG A 131 13.65 1.83 4.86
CA ARG A 131 14.47 2.97 5.28
C ARG A 131 13.80 4.30 4.94
N VAL A 132 13.21 4.43 3.75
CA VAL A 132 12.42 5.62 3.37
C VAL A 132 11.21 5.81 4.28
N SER A 133 10.55 4.74 4.72
CA SER A 133 9.40 4.81 5.64
C SER A 133 9.77 5.53 6.93
N PHE A 134 10.89 5.15 7.57
CA PHE A 134 11.36 5.81 8.80
C PHE A 134 11.93 7.20 8.54
N ASP A 135 12.54 7.42 7.38
CA ASP A 135 13.08 8.71 6.98
C ASP A 135 11.98 9.78 6.77
N PHE A 136 10.91 9.41 6.06
CA PHE A 136 9.72 10.24 5.84
C PHE A 136 9.00 10.53 7.16
N TYR A 137 8.83 9.52 8.01
CA TYR A 137 8.14 9.70 9.29
C TYR A 137 8.98 10.31 10.41
N LYS A 138 10.27 10.59 10.16
CA LYS A 138 11.21 11.13 11.16
C LYS A 138 10.63 12.32 11.96
N PRO A 139 9.93 13.31 11.37
CA PRO A 139 9.35 14.42 12.13
C PRO A 139 8.43 13.96 13.27
N PHE A 140 7.65 12.90 13.05
CA PHE A 140 6.62 12.43 13.97
C PHE A 140 7.13 11.43 15.02
N ILE A 141 8.25 10.77 14.74
CA ILE A 141 8.69 9.61 15.53
C ILE A 141 10.06 9.77 16.20
N LYS A 142 10.80 10.86 15.93
CA LYS A 142 12.20 11.02 16.38
C LYS A 142 12.36 10.77 17.89
N ASP A 143 11.45 11.29 18.72
CA ASP A 143 11.53 11.23 20.19
C ASP A 143 10.83 10.00 20.79
N LYS A 144 10.32 9.08 19.97
CA LYS A 144 9.57 7.89 20.41
C LYS A 144 10.49 6.66 20.49
N GLU A 145 10.47 5.96 21.62
CA GLU A 145 11.24 4.71 21.82
C GLU A 145 10.58 3.50 21.15
N VAL A 146 9.26 3.37 21.34
CA VAL A 146 8.42 2.36 20.68
C VAL A 146 7.63 3.04 19.57
N VAL A 147 7.62 2.49 18.37
CA VAL A 147 6.84 3.00 17.24
C VAL A 147 6.04 1.87 16.59
N GLY A 148 4.81 2.17 16.19
CA GLY A 148 4.04 1.27 15.34
C GLY A 148 4.69 1.09 13.97
N TYR A 149 4.31 0.06 13.24
CA TYR A 149 4.59 -0.04 11.81
C TYR A 149 3.42 -0.73 11.11
N TRP A 150 2.91 -0.08 10.06
CA TRP A 150 1.87 -0.62 9.19
C TRP A 150 2.49 -1.23 7.93
N LEU A 151 2.43 -2.56 7.82
CA LEU A 151 2.72 -3.24 6.57
C LEU A 151 1.50 -3.13 5.66
N PRO A 152 1.66 -2.81 4.37
CA PRO A 152 0.57 -2.83 3.39
C PRO A 152 -0.20 -4.14 3.44
N GLU A 153 -1.51 -4.04 3.66
CA GLU A 153 -2.43 -5.16 3.84
C GLU A 153 -2.09 -6.11 5.01
N ASN A 154 -1.22 -5.66 5.91
CA ASN A 154 -0.55 -6.44 6.95
C ASN A 154 0.08 -7.75 6.41
N VAL A 155 0.41 -7.81 5.11
CA VAL A 155 1.07 -8.97 4.52
C VAL A 155 2.50 -9.02 5.03
N ILE A 156 2.76 -9.97 5.93
CA ILE A 156 4.01 -10.07 6.66
C ILE A 156 4.70 -11.41 6.38
N ALA A 157 6.03 -11.36 6.24
CA ALA A 157 6.89 -12.54 6.30
C ALA A 157 8.05 -12.23 7.23
N ARG A 158 8.62 -13.25 7.90
CA ARG A 158 9.74 -13.07 8.85
C ARG A 158 10.92 -12.30 8.25
N ASP A 159 11.25 -12.58 6.98
CA ASP A 159 12.31 -11.87 6.26
C ASP A 159 11.98 -10.39 6.04
N SER A 160 10.73 -10.06 5.68
CA SER A 160 10.28 -8.67 5.51
C SER A 160 10.26 -7.92 6.83
N ALA A 161 9.76 -8.56 7.90
CA ALA A 161 9.77 -7.99 9.23
C ALA A 161 11.19 -7.74 9.75
N LYS A 162 12.14 -8.64 9.44
CA LYS A 162 13.55 -8.43 9.75
C LYS A 162 14.09 -7.18 9.06
N ILE A 163 13.90 -7.07 7.74
CA ILE A 163 14.36 -5.92 6.93
C ILE A 163 13.84 -4.60 7.53
N ILE A 164 12.56 -4.56 7.89
CA ILE A 164 11.95 -3.37 8.51
C ILE A 164 12.56 -3.10 9.89
N SER A 165 12.67 -4.12 10.73
CA SER A 165 13.22 -3.98 12.07
C SER A 165 14.70 -3.58 12.07
N ASP A 166 15.49 -4.00 11.08
CA ASP A 166 16.89 -3.60 10.93
C ASP A 166 17.03 -2.16 10.40
N SER A 167 15.98 -1.59 9.80
CA SER A 167 15.97 -0.23 9.24
C SER A 167 15.77 0.88 10.28
N THR A 168 15.63 0.52 11.56
CA THR A 168 15.50 1.47 12.67
C THR A 168 16.14 0.94 13.96
N ASP A 169 16.62 1.86 14.80
CA ASP A 169 17.07 1.59 16.16
C ASP A 169 15.91 1.49 17.17
N LYS A 170 14.72 1.95 16.79
CA LYS A 170 13.52 1.96 17.63
C LYS A 170 12.99 0.54 17.87
N LYS A 171 12.24 0.39 18.98
CA LYS A 171 11.45 -0.82 19.24
C LYS A 171 10.19 -0.79 18.39
N LEU A 172 9.97 -1.83 17.58
CA LEU A 172 8.83 -1.87 16.69
C LEU A 172 7.63 -2.58 17.28
N LEU A 173 6.44 -2.03 17.03
CA LEU A 173 5.16 -2.69 17.20
C LEU A 173 4.53 -2.92 15.82
N PHE A 174 4.46 -4.19 15.39
CA PHE A 174 3.72 -4.53 14.19
C PHE A 174 2.22 -4.56 14.49
N LEU A 175 1.47 -3.81 13.70
CA LEU A 175 0.01 -3.79 13.71
C LEU A 175 -0.47 -4.78 12.64
N VAL A 176 -1.17 -5.83 13.06
CA VAL A 176 -1.58 -6.96 12.21
C VAL A 176 -3.04 -7.35 12.50
N ASP A 177 -3.47 -8.52 12.01
CA ASP A 177 -4.76 -9.16 12.29
C ASP A 177 -4.60 -10.40 13.18
N GLU A 178 -5.53 -10.64 14.11
CA GLU A 178 -5.42 -11.80 15.00
C GLU A 178 -5.48 -13.15 14.27
N ARG A 179 -6.07 -13.18 13.07
CA ARG A 179 -6.09 -14.37 12.19
C ARG A 179 -4.72 -14.69 11.59
N GLN A 180 -3.70 -13.86 11.80
CA GLN A 180 -2.33 -14.11 11.37
C GLN A 180 -1.52 -14.93 12.39
N PHE A 181 -2.02 -15.03 13.63
CA PHE A 181 -1.36 -15.76 14.69
C PHE A 181 -1.53 -17.28 14.54
N ARG A 182 -0.47 -18.01 14.87
CA ARG A 182 -0.44 -19.47 14.94
C ARG A 182 -0.07 -19.93 16.33
N GLU A 183 -0.48 -21.16 16.66
CA GLU A 183 -0.06 -21.86 17.87
C GLU A 183 -0.39 -21.09 19.17
N LEU A 184 -1.52 -20.38 19.18
CA LEU A 184 -2.03 -19.70 20.37
C LEU A 184 -2.26 -20.70 21.50
N HIS A 185 -1.44 -20.65 22.56
CA HIS A 185 -1.72 -21.43 23.77
C HIS A 185 -2.94 -20.88 24.51
N LEU A 186 -3.62 -21.72 25.30
CA LEU A 186 -4.84 -21.39 26.03
C LEU A 186 -4.71 -20.14 26.94
N PHE A 187 -3.48 -19.78 27.33
CA PHE A 187 -3.14 -18.63 28.17
C PHE A 187 -2.34 -17.53 27.44
N GLN A 188 -2.01 -17.71 26.15
CA GLN A 188 -1.40 -16.68 25.33
C GLN A 188 -2.50 -15.75 24.83
N ALA A 189 -2.82 -14.84 25.73
CA ALA A 189 -4.11 -14.21 25.77
C ALA A 189 -4.23 -13.12 24.70
N LYS A 190 -5.27 -13.30 23.88
CA LYS A 190 -5.99 -12.21 23.23
C LYS A 190 -5.96 -10.97 24.14
N PHE A 191 -5.60 -9.81 23.57
CA PHE A 191 -5.48 -8.51 24.26
C PHE A 191 -4.25 -8.28 25.17
N SER A 192 -3.29 -9.21 25.24
CA SER A 192 -2.01 -8.99 25.95
C SER A 192 -0.98 -8.25 25.10
N CYS A 193 0.04 -7.69 25.75
CA CYS A 193 1.25 -7.21 25.07
C CYS A 193 2.14 -8.39 24.68
N ASN A 194 1.96 -8.85 23.44
CA ASN A 194 2.71 -9.98 22.87
C ASN A 194 3.96 -9.50 22.11
N THR A 195 4.91 -10.41 21.94
CA THR A 195 6.12 -10.17 21.14
C THR A 195 6.19 -11.10 19.93
N PHE A 196 7.05 -10.77 18.98
CA PHE A 196 7.31 -11.53 17.76
C PHE A 196 8.79 -11.41 17.42
N LYS A 197 9.48 -12.53 17.16
CA LYS A 197 10.89 -12.52 16.73
C LYS A 197 10.97 -12.38 15.21
N ALA A 198 11.39 -11.21 14.75
CA ALA A 198 11.71 -10.93 13.34
C ALA A 198 13.12 -11.43 13.00
N ASN A 199 13.31 -12.77 12.92
CA ASN A 199 14.61 -13.41 12.67
C ASN A 199 15.76 -12.86 13.56
N GLY A 200 15.52 -12.79 14.86
CA GLY A 200 16.53 -12.44 15.87
C GLY A 200 16.29 -11.12 16.62
N LYS A 201 15.53 -10.17 16.05
CA LYS A 201 15.13 -8.93 16.75
C LYS A 201 13.73 -9.09 17.35
N LEU A 202 13.62 -8.82 18.65
CA LEU A 202 12.33 -8.85 19.35
C LEU A 202 11.51 -7.61 19.00
N CYS A 203 10.31 -7.83 18.48
CA CYS A 203 9.31 -6.80 18.19
C CYS A 203 8.05 -7.05 19.01
N TYR A 204 7.19 -6.04 19.16
CA TYR A 204 5.85 -6.16 19.71
C TYR A 204 4.84 -6.42 18.60
N ILE A 205 3.69 -6.98 18.94
CA ILE A 205 2.64 -7.26 17.97
C ILE A 205 1.23 -7.17 18.57
N PHE A 206 0.32 -6.55 17.82
CA PHE A 206 -1.12 -6.52 18.11
C PHE A 206 -1.91 -6.94 16.89
N GLY A 207 -2.83 -7.89 17.08
CA GLY A 207 -3.73 -8.39 16.04
C GLY A 207 -5.12 -7.81 16.21
N ARG A 208 -5.67 -7.16 15.18
CA ARG A 208 -7.03 -6.63 15.20
C ARG A 208 -8.06 -7.74 15.28
N ASP A 209 -9.19 -7.47 15.93
CA ASP A 209 -10.40 -8.30 15.77
C ASP A 209 -11.12 -7.88 14.47
N HIS A 210 -10.92 -8.67 13.42
CA HIS A 210 -11.48 -8.41 12.08
C HIS A 210 -13.00 -8.26 12.10
N GLN A 211 -13.72 -9.17 12.76
CA GLN A 211 -15.19 -9.19 12.70
C GLN A 211 -15.78 -7.90 13.24
N LEU A 212 -15.21 -7.39 14.35
CA LEU A 212 -15.69 -6.16 14.97
C LEU A 212 -15.22 -4.91 14.23
N SER A 213 -13.99 -4.92 13.70
CA SER A 213 -13.48 -3.83 12.86
C SER A 213 -14.37 -3.64 11.63
N ASP A 214 -14.65 -4.73 10.92
CA ASP A 214 -15.46 -4.75 9.71
C ASP A 214 -16.94 -4.43 10.01
N ALA A 215 -17.44 -4.78 11.19
CA ALA A 215 -18.80 -4.41 11.59
C ALA A 215 -19.00 -2.89 11.68
N PHE A 216 -17.97 -2.16 12.11
CA PHE A 216 -17.96 -0.71 12.05
C PHE A 216 -17.81 -0.20 10.60
N ALA A 217 -16.76 -0.65 9.90
CA ALA A 217 -16.37 -0.15 8.60
C ALA A 217 -17.46 -0.34 7.52
N PHE A 218 -18.16 -1.47 7.57
CA PHE A 218 -19.23 -1.84 6.62
C PHE A 218 -20.64 -1.67 7.20
N ASN A 219 -20.77 -1.01 8.34
CA ASN A 219 -22.07 -0.67 8.95
C ASN A 219 -23.02 -1.87 9.14
N THR A 220 -22.51 -2.99 9.66
CA THR A 220 -23.31 -4.20 9.89
C THR A 220 -23.83 -4.33 11.32
N LEU A 221 -23.26 -3.59 12.27
CA LEU A 221 -23.78 -3.41 13.63
C LEU A 221 -24.10 -1.94 13.89
N ASP A 222 -25.15 -1.67 14.65
CA ASP A 222 -25.41 -0.33 15.18
C ASP A 222 -24.45 0.03 16.32
N VAL A 223 -24.53 1.28 16.79
CA VAL A 223 -23.61 1.80 17.81
C VAL A 223 -23.73 1.03 19.14
N GLU A 224 -24.94 0.70 19.59
CA GLU A 224 -25.16 -0.10 20.81
C GLU A 224 -24.58 -1.51 20.67
N GLY A 225 -24.76 -2.15 19.51
CA GLY A 225 -24.13 -3.42 19.18
C GLY A 225 -22.61 -3.36 19.22
N LEU A 226 -22.01 -2.30 18.68
CA LEU A 226 -20.55 -2.08 18.73
C LEU A 226 -20.05 -1.84 20.18
N ILE A 227 -20.77 -1.04 20.99
CA ILE A 227 -20.44 -0.81 22.40
C ILE A 227 -20.46 -2.15 23.15
N ARG A 228 -21.54 -2.93 23.00
CA ARG A 228 -21.72 -4.21 23.66
C ARG A 228 -20.67 -5.23 23.25
N ALA A 229 -20.36 -5.31 21.96
CA ALA A 229 -19.38 -6.24 21.43
C ALA A 229 -17.98 -6.02 22.02
N VAL A 230 -17.60 -4.77 22.31
CA VAL A 230 -16.35 -4.45 23.01
C VAL A 230 -16.48 -4.66 24.52
N ALA A 231 -17.38 -3.91 25.18
CA ALA A 231 -17.40 -3.76 26.64
C ALA A 231 -17.88 -5.02 27.38
N GLU A 232 -18.73 -5.83 26.73
CA GLU A 232 -19.21 -7.09 27.29
C GLU A 232 -18.59 -8.28 26.54
N GLY A 233 -18.54 -8.21 25.21
CA GLY A 233 -18.14 -9.34 24.37
C GLY A 233 -16.64 -9.67 24.40
N ARG A 234 -15.79 -8.72 24.81
CA ARG A 234 -14.31 -8.84 24.85
C ARG A 234 -13.71 -8.58 26.23
N ILE A 235 -14.50 -8.78 27.29
CA ILE A 235 -14.01 -8.69 28.66
C ILE A 235 -13.11 -9.89 29.01
N ASP A 236 -11.97 -9.63 29.63
CA ASP A 236 -11.09 -10.65 30.23
C ASP A 236 -11.28 -10.63 31.76
N VAL A 237 -12.20 -11.48 32.24
CA VAL A 237 -12.60 -11.52 33.67
C VAL A 237 -11.41 -11.84 34.59
N PHE A 238 -10.45 -12.64 34.11
CA PHE A 238 -9.25 -12.96 34.88
C PHE A 238 -8.37 -11.72 35.06
N LYS A 239 -8.07 -11.01 33.97
CA LYS A 239 -7.27 -9.77 34.03
C LYS A 239 -7.98 -8.65 34.80
N GLU A 240 -9.31 -8.54 34.70
CA GLU A 240 -10.10 -7.64 35.54
C GLU A 240 -9.90 -7.96 37.04
N SER A 241 -10.07 -9.22 37.45
CA SER A 241 -9.89 -9.64 38.85
C SER A 241 -8.48 -9.42 39.40
N GLN A 242 -7.48 -9.40 38.52
CA GLN A 242 -6.07 -9.21 38.88
C GLN A 242 -5.60 -7.77 38.73
N ASN A 243 -6.48 -6.83 38.35
CA ASN A 243 -6.13 -5.44 38.03
C ASN A 243 -5.02 -5.32 36.98
N ILE A 244 -5.10 -6.11 35.90
CA ILE A 244 -4.11 -6.13 34.81
C ILE A 244 -4.74 -5.49 33.57
N PRO A 245 -4.24 -4.34 33.10
CA PRO A 245 -4.73 -3.73 31.85
C PRO A 245 -4.52 -4.63 30.63
N TYR A 246 -5.49 -4.67 29.73
CA TYR A 246 -5.44 -5.40 28.45
C TYR A 246 -6.07 -4.57 27.34
N LEU A 247 -5.63 -4.76 26.11
CA LEU A 247 -5.99 -3.91 24.98
C LEU A 247 -6.84 -4.65 23.95
N VAL A 248 -8.10 -4.23 23.80
CA VAL A 248 -8.89 -4.56 22.62
C VAL A 248 -8.45 -3.65 21.49
N TYR A 249 -7.78 -4.23 20.50
CA TYR A 249 -7.23 -3.53 19.35
C TYR A 249 -8.06 -3.81 18.10
N LEU A 250 -8.47 -2.76 17.40
CA LEU A 250 -9.19 -2.80 16.13
C LEU A 250 -8.47 -1.93 15.09
N ALA A 251 -8.69 -2.22 13.81
CA ALA A 251 -8.14 -1.40 12.73
C ALA A 251 -8.98 -1.48 11.45
N SER A 252 -9.02 -0.38 10.70
CA SER A 252 -9.67 -0.27 9.38
C SER A 252 -8.96 0.78 8.54
N ASP A 253 -9.30 0.86 7.26
CA ASP A 253 -8.90 2.00 6.42
C ASP A 253 -9.46 3.31 7.00
N LEU A 254 -8.71 4.41 6.89
CA LEU A 254 -9.15 5.74 7.30
C LEU A 254 -10.39 6.16 6.51
N GLU A 255 -10.48 5.74 5.26
CA GLU A 255 -11.60 5.92 4.35
C GLU A 255 -12.89 5.24 4.85
N ALA A 256 -12.80 4.27 5.76
CA ALA A 256 -13.99 3.67 6.39
C ALA A 256 -14.78 4.70 7.21
N LEU A 257 -14.18 5.83 7.60
CA LEU A 257 -14.86 6.94 8.26
C LEU A 257 -15.74 7.77 7.31
N VAL A 258 -15.65 7.52 5.99
CA VAL A 258 -16.44 8.21 4.96
C VAL A 258 -17.08 7.23 3.97
N SER A 259 -17.15 5.94 4.33
CA SER A 259 -17.79 4.89 3.51
C SER A 259 -19.31 5.07 3.38
N ASN A 260 -19.93 5.80 4.31
CA ASN A 260 -21.31 6.28 4.21
C ASN A 260 -21.47 7.57 5.04
N PRO A 261 -22.59 8.31 4.88
CA PRO A 261 -22.75 9.63 5.47
C PRO A 261 -22.72 9.69 7.01
N GLN A 262 -22.94 8.59 7.71
CA GLN A 262 -23.10 8.56 9.17
C GLN A 262 -21.86 8.04 9.92
N GLN A 263 -20.82 7.61 9.20
CA GLN A 263 -19.66 6.92 9.80
C GLN A 263 -18.95 7.74 10.88
N LEU A 264 -18.74 9.04 10.65
CA LEU A 264 -18.08 9.94 11.61
C LEU A 264 -18.85 10.00 12.93
N ASP A 265 -20.17 10.21 12.87
CA ASP A 265 -21.03 10.31 14.06
C ASP A 265 -21.19 8.97 14.77
N ARG A 266 -21.26 7.87 14.01
CA ARG A 266 -21.26 6.50 14.55
C ARG A 266 -19.98 6.22 15.34
N PHE A 267 -18.82 6.60 14.80
CA PHE A 267 -17.53 6.39 15.47
C PHE A 267 -17.43 7.18 16.78
N MET A 268 -17.78 8.47 16.75
CA MET A 268 -17.77 9.32 17.95
C MET A 268 -18.71 8.81 19.04
N THR A 269 -19.94 8.43 18.66
CA THR A 269 -20.94 7.91 19.61
C THR A 269 -20.50 6.57 20.19
N TRP A 270 -19.89 5.71 19.37
CA TRP A 270 -19.35 4.43 19.83
C TRP A 270 -18.24 4.63 20.87
N LEU A 271 -17.23 5.45 20.57
CA LEU A 271 -16.13 5.70 21.49
C LEU A 271 -16.61 6.32 22.81
N LYS A 272 -17.52 7.30 22.76
CA LYS A 272 -18.14 7.87 23.95
C LYS A 272 -18.86 6.82 24.79
N GLY A 273 -19.63 5.93 24.14
CA GLY A 273 -20.32 4.84 24.82
C GLY A 273 -19.37 3.85 25.51
N LEU A 274 -18.18 3.60 24.94
CA LEU A 274 -17.13 2.80 25.60
C LEU A 274 -16.58 3.50 26.84
N GLU A 275 -16.34 4.82 26.77
CA GLU A 275 -15.89 5.60 27.92
C GLU A 275 -16.93 5.64 29.05
N ASP A 276 -18.22 5.78 28.70
CA ASP A 276 -19.33 5.73 29.66
C ASP A 276 -19.44 4.36 30.36
N LYS A 277 -18.96 3.28 29.71
CA LYS A 277 -18.80 1.95 30.31
C LYS A 277 -17.51 1.77 31.11
N GLY A 278 -16.63 2.78 31.14
CA GLY A 278 -15.38 2.77 31.88
C GLY A 278 -14.21 2.06 31.18
N VAL A 279 -14.27 1.96 29.85
CA VAL A 279 -13.16 1.50 28.99
C VAL A 279 -12.32 2.72 28.58
N GLU A 280 -11.03 2.73 28.92
CA GLU A 280 -10.12 3.82 28.55
C GLU A 280 -9.65 3.67 27.11
N LEU A 281 -9.72 4.76 26.34
CA LEU A 281 -9.20 4.85 24.98
C LEU A 281 -7.69 5.17 25.03
N ILE A 282 -6.87 4.34 24.40
CA ILE A 282 -5.41 4.50 24.38
C ILE A 282 -4.85 3.76 23.16
N ASN A 283 -4.00 4.42 22.37
CA ASN A 283 -3.34 3.80 21.23
C ASN A 283 -2.41 2.64 21.64
N ALA A 284 -2.17 1.72 20.71
CA ALA A 284 -1.41 0.50 21.00
C ALA A 284 0.06 0.74 21.38
N ALA A 285 0.72 1.75 20.79
CA ALA A 285 2.12 2.05 21.12
C ALA A 285 2.24 2.58 22.55
N GLU A 286 1.35 3.49 22.96
CA GLU A 286 1.33 4.03 24.33
C GLU A 286 0.95 2.96 25.36
N PHE A 287 0.06 2.03 25.00
CA PHE A 287 -0.22 0.86 25.83
C PHE A 287 1.05 0.04 26.10
N VAL A 288 1.86 -0.23 25.08
CA VAL A 288 3.17 -0.91 25.24
C VAL A 288 4.12 -0.07 26.09
N ARG A 289 4.25 1.24 25.84
CA ARG A 289 5.13 2.12 26.62
C ARG A 289 4.76 2.13 28.11
N LYS A 290 3.46 2.22 28.45
CA LYS A 290 2.99 2.15 29.84
C LYS A 290 3.25 0.80 30.50
N LYS A 291 3.19 -0.31 29.76
CA LYS A 291 3.57 -1.63 30.28
C LYS A 291 5.07 -1.72 30.55
N LEU A 292 5.90 -1.22 29.63
CA LEU A 292 7.37 -1.23 29.78
C LEU A 292 7.87 -0.31 30.89
N SER A 293 7.23 0.84 31.10
CA SER A 293 7.61 1.79 32.16
C SER A 293 7.07 1.42 33.55
N GLY A 294 6.28 0.35 33.66
CA GLY A 294 5.63 -0.06 34.91
C GLY A 294 4.38 0.76 35.27
N GLY A 295 3.93 1.65 34.38
CA GLY A 295 2.67 2.40 34.54
C GLY A 295 1.42 1.51 34.46
N PHE A 296 1.50 0.37 33.78
CA PHE A 296 0.48 -0.68 33.79
C PHE A 296 1.03 -1.97 34.38
N LYS A 297 0.25 -2.61 35.25
CA LYS A 297 0.56 -3.94 35.78
C LYS A 297 0.62 -4.96 34.64
N CYS A 298 1.64 -5.80 34.65
CA CYS A 298 1.87 -6.85 33.66
C CYS A 298 1.54 -8.24 34.24
N LEU A 299 1.16 -9.18 33.37
CA LEU A 299 1.34 -10.61 33.68
C LEU A 299 2.84 -10.92 33.77
N GLU A 300 3.21 -12.01 34.46
CA GLU A 300 4.60 -12.43 34.53
C GLU A 300 5.14 -12.74 33.12
N GLY A 301 6.11 -11.95 32.65
CA GLY A 301 6.71 -12.11 31.32
C GLY A 301 5.99 -11.37 30.19
N GLU A 302 4.87 -10.68 30.44
CA GLU A 302 4.19 -9.87 29.42
C GLU A 302 5.12 -8.76 28.89
N CYS A 303 5.01 -8.44 27.59
CA CYS A 303 5.95 -7.59 26.85
C CYS A 303 7.42 -8.09 26.77
N THR A 304 7.68 -9.37 27.06
CA THR A 304 9.02 -9.97 26.91
C THR A 304 9.01 -11.15 25.93
N GLU A 305 10.16 -11.77 25.69
CA GLU A 305 10.28 -12.99 24.86
C GLU A 305 9.48 -14.19 25.42
N LYS A 306 9.09 -14.17 26.71
CA LYS A 306 8.20 -15.18 27.29
C LYS A 306 6.78 -15.13 26.70
N PHE A 307 6.41 -14.00 26.08
CA PHE A 307 5.11 -13.75 25.46
C PHE A 307 5.23 -13.70 23.91
N GLU A 308 6.14 -14.50 23.35
CA GLU A 308 6.36 -14.58 21.91
C GLU A 308 5.25 -15.34 21.18
N LEU A 309 4.66 -14.72 20.16
CA LEU A 309 3.70 -15.33 19.24
C LEU A 309 4.34 -15.71 17.91
N HIS A 310 3.81 -16.77 17.31
CA HIS A 310 4.11 -17.13 15.93
C HIS A 310 3.13 -16.44 14.98
N VAL A 311 3.67 -15.82 13.94
CA VAL A 311 2.92 -15.21 12.83
C VAL A 311 3.14 -16.05 11.58
N LYS A 312 2.07 -16.36 10.85
CA LYS A 312 2.15 -17.09 9.58
C LYS A 312 2.77 -16.21 8.50
N ASP A 313 3.83 -16.69 7.86
CA ASP A 313 4.39 -16.00 6.69
C ASP A 313 3.34 -15.88 5.58
N TYR A 314 3.32 -14.70 4.94
CA TYR A 314 2.38 -14.28 3.91
C TYR A 314 0.92 -14.10 4.38
N SER A 315 0.62 -14.27 5.67
CA SER A 315 -0.70 -13.93 6.22
C SER A 315 -0.95 -12.41 6.17
N SER A 316 -2.23 -12.01 6.20
CA SER A 316 -2.67 -10.63 5.97
C SER A 316 -3.92 -10.27 6.78
N TRP A 317 -4.35 -9.02 6.75
CA TRP A 317 -5.60 -8.60 7.38
C TRP A 317 -6.85 -8.70 6.49
N SER A 318 -6.69 -8.98 5.19
CA SER A 318 -7.74 -8.77 4.18
C SER A 318 -7.81 -9.87 3.11
N ASP A 319 -7.21 -11.05 3.32
CA ASP A 319 -7.31 -12.18 2.39
C ASP A 319 -8.76 -12.66 2.16
N TYR A 320 -8.97 -13.49 1.13
CA TYR A 320 -10.22 -14.23 0.92
C TYR A 320 -10.39 -15.31 1.99
N PHE A 321 -10.88 -14.91 3.17
CA PHE A 321 -10.98 -15.79 4.33
C PHE A 321 -11.96 -16.96 4.14
N ASP A 322 -12.94 -16.82 3.24
CA ASP A 322 -13.86 -17.90 2.83
C ASP A 322 -13.14 -19.07 2.13
N LEU A 323 -11.91 -18.85 1.64
CA LEU A 323 -11.08 -19.86 1.01
C LEU A 323 -9.96 -20.40 1.93
N SER A 324 -9.90 -19.96 3.19
CA SER A 324 -8.90 -20.43 4.15
C SER A 324 -9.10 -21.93 4.47
N LEU A 325 -7.99 -22.68 4.51
CA LEU A 325 -7.98 -24.09 4.89
C LEU A 325 -7.53 -24.35 6.32
N ASP A 326 -6.87 -23.39 6.96
CA ASP A 326 -6.23 -23.55 8.25
C ASP A 326 -6.77 -22.57 9.33
N GLY A 327 -7.83 -21.82 9.01
CA GLY A 327 -8.42 -20.83 9.91
C GLY A 327 -7.59 -19.55 10.07
N THR A 328 -6.53 -19.39 9.28
CA THR A 328 -5.69 -18.19 9.21
C THR A 328 -5.77 -17.55 7.83
N THR A 329 -5.32 -16.31 7.71
CA THR A 329 -5.23 -15.62 6.41
C THR A 329 -3.94 -16.00 5.66
N SER A 330 -3.87 -15.65 4.38
CA SER A 330 -2.70 -15.78 3.51
C SER A 330 -2.58 -14.54 2.63
N ASP A 331 -1.91 -14.64 1.49
CA ASP A 331 -1.82 -13.62 0.44
C ASP A 331 -2.54 -14.04 -0.85
N THR A 332 -3.44 -15.03 -0.74
CA THR A 332 -4.20 -15.63 -1.84
C THR A 332 -4.86 -14.56 -2.70
N ARG A 333 -5.39 -13.51 -2.07
CA ARG A 333 -5.98 -12.35 -2.74
C ARG A 333 -5.06 -11.73 -3.78
N TRP A 334 -3.81 -11.44 -3.43
CA TRP A 334 -2.90 -10.72 -4.34
C TRP A 334 -2.06 -11.64 -5.22
N LEU A 335 -1.91 -12.91 -4.84
CA LEU A 335 -1.18 -13.88 -5.64
C LEU A 335 -2.08 -14.60 -6.64
N GLY A 336 -3.38 -14.76 -6.33
CA GLY A 336 -4.32 -15.56 -7.11
C GLY A 336 -4.15 -17.08 -6.93
N VAL A 337 -3.27 -17.50 -6.04
CA VAL A 337 -2.93 -18.90 -5.74
C VAL A 337 -3.03 -19.12 -4.24
N ARG A 338 -3.75 -20.16 -3.83
CA ARG A 338 -3.81 -20.59 -2.44
C ARG A 338 -2.59 -21.44 -2.13
N ARG A 339 -1.80 -21.04 -1.13
CA ARG A 339 -0.48 -21.62 -0.86
C ARG A 339 -0.54 -23.03 -0.30
N GLU A 340 -1.58 -23.34 0.46
CA GLU A 340 -1.74 -24.60 1.19
C GLU A 340 -1.86 -25.82 0.27
N ASP A 341 -2.49 -25.65 -0.89
CA ASP A 341 -2.69 -26.70 -1.90
C ASP A 341 -2.15 -26.31 -3.29
N ASN A 342 -1.50 -25.14 -3.41
CA ASN A 342 -0.89 -24.61 -4.63
C ASN A 342 -1.87 -24.49 -5.81
N LYS A 343 -3.15 -24.16 -5.53
CA LYS A 343 -4.20 -24.06 -6.55
C LYS A 343 -4.53 -22.64 -6.91
N VAL A 344 -4.73 -22.40 -8.20
CA VAL A 344 -5.21 -21.12 -8.75
C VAL A 344 -6.69 -20.96 -8.42
N ILE A 345 -7.05 -19.86 -7.77
CA ILE A 345 -8.44 -19.62 -7.36
C ILE A 345 -9.22 -18.84 -8.42
N HIS A 346 -10.55 -18.83 -8.28
CA HIS A 346 -11.43 -17.88 -8.96
C HIS A 346 -12.16 -17.00 -7.93
N ARG A 347 -12.73 -15.89 -8.40
CA ARG A 347 -13.66 -15.05 -7.64
C ARG A 347 -14.85 -14.64 -8.48
N PHE A 348 -15.94 -14.28 -7.83
CA PHE A 348 -17.12 -13.75 -8.51
C PHE A 348 -16.97 -12.27 -8.81
N TYR A 349 -17.30 -11.89 -10.05
CA TYR A 349 -17.47 -10.51 -10.48
C TYR A 349 -18.68 -10.42 -11.40
N ARG A 350 -19.61 -9.49 -11.09
CA ARG A 350 -20.88 -9.30 -11.82
C ARG A 350 -21.62 -10.63 -12.12
N GLY A 351 -21.69 -11.51 -11.11
CA GLY A 351 -22.39 -12.81 -11.19
C GLY A 351 -21.66 -13.92 -11.95
N LYS A 352 -20.44 -13.70 -12.43
CA LYS A 352 -19.63 -14.69 -13.15
C LYS A 352 -18.34 -15.00 -12.40
N LYS A 353 -17.82 -16.22 -12.54
CA LYS A 353 -16.52 -16.61 -12.00
C LYS A 353 -15.40 -16.13 -12.94
N TYR A 354 -14.37 -15.54 -12.36
CA TYR A 354 -13.16 -15.10 -13.04
C TYR A 354 -11.94 -15.74 -12.40
N SER A 355 -11.09 -16.37 -13.21
CA SER A 355 -9.79 -16.85 -12.75
C SER A 355 -8.95 -15.70 -12.21
N GLN A 356 -8.25 -15.95 -11.11
CA GLN A 356 -7.32 -14.99 -10.51
C GLN A 356 -5.88 -15.20 -11.00
N LEU A 357 -5.65 -16.08 -11.99
CA LEU A 357 -4.32 -16.39 -12.54
C LEU A 357 -3.55 -15.13 -13.01
N TRP A 358 -4.27 -14.13 -13.51
CA TRP A 358 -3.68 -12.86 -13.93
C TRP A 358 -2.90 -12.16 -12.81
N LYS A 359 -3.25 -12.38 -11.53
CA LYS A 359 -2.54 -11.79 -10.39
C LYS A 359 -1.16 -12.39 -10.21
N LEU A 360 -1.01 -13.70 -10.44
CA LEU A 360 0.28 -14.38 -10.43
C LEU A 360 1.17 -13.86 -11.58
N ALA A 361 0.60 -13.75 -12.78
CA ALA A 361 1.27 -13.20 -13.95
C ALA A 361 1.76 -11.77 -13.72
N PHE A 362 0.87 -10.91 -13.21
CA PHE A 362 1.17 -9.52 -12.90
C PHE A 362 2.26 -9.41 -11.83
N THR A 363 2.17 -10.23 -10.77
CA THR A 363 3.21 -10.27 -9.72
C THR A 363 4.56 -10.72 -10.28
N LYS A 364 4.58 -11.75 -11.13
CA LYS A 364 5.81 -12.31 -11.71
C LYS A 364 6.45 -11.33 -12.70
N VAL A 365 5.67 -10.72 -13.59
CA VAL A 365 6.22 -9.75 -14.55
C VAL A 365 6.78 -8.53 -13.83
N PHE A 366 6.06 -7.95 -12.85
CA PHE A 366 6.58 -6.79 -12.12
C PHE A 366 7.85 -7.13 -11.31
N LYS A 367 7.98 -8.34 -10.76
CA LYS A 367 9.24 -8.80 -10.15
C LYS A 367 10.41 -8.83 -11.15
N GLU A 368 10.14 -9.14 -12.42
CA GLU A 368 11.14 -9.14 -13.49
C GLU A 368 11.47 -7.71 -13.93
N LEU A 369 10.45 -6.86 -14.19
CA LEU A 369 10.63 -5.45 -14.57
C LEU A 369 11.43 -4.67 -13.51
N ASN A 370 11.05 -4.79 -12.23
CA ASN A 370 11.74 -4.14 -11.12
C ASN A 370 13.23 -4.55 -11.05
N ARG A 371 13.52 -5.82 -11.36
CA ARG A 371 14.87 -6.35 -11.35
C ARG A 371 15.68 -5.79 -12.52
N SER A 372 15.10 -5.76 -13.72
CA SER A 372 15.73 -5.23 -14.92
C SER A 372 16.03 -3.73 -14.75
N ILE A 373 15.09 -2.95 -14.23
CA ILE A 373 15.30 -1.53 -13.91
C ILE A 373 16.40 -1.35 -12.85
N ARG A 374 16.35 -2.09 -11.74
CA ARG A 374 17.37 -1.98 -10.68
C ARG A 374 18.77 -2.30 -11.23
N TYR A 375 18.91 -3.35 -12.03
CA TYR A 375 20.22 -3.72 -12.58
C TYR A 375 20.72 -2.69 -13.60
N ALA A 376 19.84 -2.14 -14.43
CA ALA A 376 20.19 -1.08 -15.36
C ALA A 376 20.60 0.22 -14.63
N VAL A 377 19.88 0.61 -13.58
CA VAL A 377 20.25 1.72 -12.69
C VAL A 377 21.65 1.51 -12.10
N PHE A 378 21.93 0.31 -11.58
CA PHE A 378 23.25 0.03 -11.01
C PHE A 378 24.35 -0.01 -12.09
N ASP A 379 24.08 -0.58 -13.26
CA ASP A 379 25.02 -0.62 -14.39
C ASP A 379 25.44 0.78 -14.82
N LEU A 380 24.48 1.70 -15.01
CA LEU A 380 24.75 3.08 -15.42
C LEU A 380 25.50 3.88 -14.33
N ILE A 381 25.18 3.67 -13.05
CA ILE A 381 25.97 4.24 -11.95
C ILE A 381 27.39 3.69 -11.97
N LYS A 382 27.58 2.38 -12.11
CA LYS A 382 28.90 1.74 -12.07
C LYS A 382 29.81 2.12 -13.24
N ARG A 383 29.22 2.47 -14.39
CA ARG A 383 29.93 2.99 -15.57
C ARG A 383 30.47 4.40 -15.35
N ASN A 384 29.73 5.22 -14.61
CA ASN A 384 30.14 6.58 -14.27
C ASN A 384 31.04 6.64 -13.03
N ASP A 385 30.84 5.73 -12.08
CA ASP A 385 31.67 5.55 -10.90
C ASP A 385 32.00 4.06 -10.69
N SER A 386 33.21 3.68 -11.10
CA SER A 386 33.74 2.33 -10.95
C SER A 386 33.91 1.88 -9.49
N SER A 387 33.87 2.78 -8.51
CA SER A 387 33.95 2.48 -7.09
C SER A 387 32.58 2.22 -6.44
N ALA A 388 31.49 2.65 -7.09
CA ALA A 388 30.12 2.52 -6.57
C ALA A 388 29.76 1.08 -6.17
N THR A 389 29.26 0.91 -4.95
CA THR A 389 28.83 -0.37 -4.40
C THR A 389 27.29 -0.47 -4.38
N LEU A 390 26.78 -1.67 -4.10
CA LEU A 390 25.34 -1.83 -3.88
C LEU A 390 24.87 -1.03 -2.66
N ASP A 391 25.69 -0.88 -1.63
CA ASP A 391 25.31 -0.14 -0.43
C ASP A 391 25.29 1.38 -0.68
N SER A 392 26.24 1.93 -1.44
CA SER A 392 26.17 3.33 -1.88
C SER A 392 24.96 3.58 -2.79
N LEU A 393 24.61 2.64 -3.67
CA LEU A 393 23.40 2.72 -4.48
C LEU A 393 22.16 2.77 -3.58
N LYS A 394 22.04 1.87 -2.60
CA LYS A 394 20.91 1.86 -1.68
C LYS A 394 20.82 3.17 -0.90
N GLU A 395 21.95 3.66 -0.38
CA GLU A 395 22.01 4.94 0.34
C GLU A 395 21.50 6.08 -0.55
N PHE A 396 22.01 6.19 -1.78
CA PHE A 396 21.53 7.16 -2.76
C PHE A 396 20.03 7.04 -3.00
N LEU A 397 19.54 5.83 -3.26
CA LEU A 397 18.11 5.60 -3.52
C LEU A 397 17.25 5.91 -2.30
N VAL A 398 17.72 5.71 -1.07
CA VAL A 398 17.01 6.13 0.14
C VAL A 398 16.98 7.65 0.23
N ARG A 399 18.12 8.33 0.04
CA ARG A 399 18.18 9.80 0.08
C ARG A 399 17.41 10.46 -1.07
N TYR A 400 17.24 9.80 -2.21
CA TYR A 400 16.45 10.32 -3.32
C TYR A 400 14.97 10.57 -2.94
N ALA A 401 14.47 9.96 -1.86
CA ALA A 401 13.16 10.33 -1.29
C ALA A 401 13.06 11.84 -1.00
N ARG A 402 14.18 12.48 -0.61
CA ARG A 402 14.28 13.93 -0.37
C ARG A 402 14.03 14.78 -1.61
N ILE A 403 14.19 14.21 -2.81
CA ILE A 403 13.79 14.84 -4.07
C ILE A 403 12.35 14.48 -4.40
N PHE A 404 11.99 13.20 -4.31
CA PHE A 404 10.66 12.73 -4.71
C PHE A 404 9.53 13.33 -3.87
N PHE A 405 9.75 13.51 -2.56
CA PHE A 405 8.83 14.11 -1.60
C PHE A 405 9.34 15.45 -1.05
N ARG A 406 10.06 16.22 -1.88
CA ARG A 406 10.81 17.43 -1.45
C ARG A 406 10.01 18.35 -0.54
N GLU A 407 8.83 18.80 -0.95
CA GLU A 407 8.06 19.79 -0.19
C GLU A 407 7.63 19.27 1.19
N HIS A 408 7.46 17.95 1.36
CA HIS A 408 7.19 17.38 2.68
C HIS A 408 8.41 17.55 3.59
N TYR A 409 9.61 17.25 3.10
CA TYR A 409 10.83 17.37 3.89
C TYR A 409 11.21 18.84 4.14
N GLU A 410 10.99 19.72 3.18
CA GLU A 410 11.17 21.18 3.33
C GLU A 410 10.22 21.77 4.37
N TYR A 411 8.97 21.27 4.46
CA TYR A 411 8.02 21.68 5.49
C TYR A 411 8.57 21.47 6.91
N PHE A 412 9.40 20.43 7.11
CA PHE A 412 10.05 20.12 8.38
C PHE A 412 11.52 20.56 8.46
N GLU A 413 11.96 21.44 7.55
CA GLU A 413 13.32 21.98 7.50
C GLU A 413 14.41 20.89 7.40
N ILE A 414 14.11 19.78 6.72
CA ILE A 414 15.09 18.70 6.51
C ILE A 414 15.75 18.85 5.15
N ASP A 415 17.07 18.61 5.10
CA ASP A 415 17.90 18.77 3.91
C ASP A 415 17.38 18.00 2.68
N THR A 416 17.14 18.75 1.60
CA THR A 416 16.72 18.28 0.28
C THR A 416 17.71 18.66 -0.82
N SER A 417 18.91 19.13 -0.43
CA SER A 417 19.96 19.54 -1.35
C SER A 417 20.44 18.38 -2.22
N VAL A 418 20.85 18.70 -3.44
CA VAL A 418 21.38 17.70 -4.38
C VAL A 418 22.66 17.10 -3.82
N GLU A 419 23.51 17.91 -3.18
CA GLU A 419 24.74 17.48 -2.55
C GLU A 419 24.49 16.41 -1.50
N TYR A 420 23.49 16.58 -0.63
CA TYR A 420 23.11 15.56 0.35
C TYR A 420 22.70 14.25 -0.32
N VAL A 421 21.85 14.36 -1.35
CA VAL A 421 21.26 13.21 -2.04
C VAL A 421 22.30 12.41 -2.81
N THR A 422 23.19 13.07 -3.55
CA THR A 422 24.16 12.42 -4.42
C THR A 422 25.47 12.05 -3.73
N GLU A 423 25.72 12.50 -2.49
CA GLU A 423 26.96 12.22 -1.74
C GLU A 423 27.42 10.75 -1.76
N PRO A 424 26.55 9.72 -1.63
CA PRO A 424 26.97 8.32 -1.68
C PRO A 424 27.54 7.87 -3.03
N ILE A 425 27.21 8.58 -4.11
CA ILE A 425 27.64 8.34 -5.49
C ILE A 425 28.13 9.64 -6.14
N LYS A 426 28.84 10.47 -5.36
CA LYS A 426 29.24 11.84 -5.71
C LYS A 426 30.05 11.98 -7.00
N ASP A 427 30.69 10.90 -7.45
CA ASP A 427 31.51 10.87 -8.65
C ASP A 427 30.67 10.64 -9.94
N VAL A 428 29.37 10.33 -9.80
CA VAL A 428 28.41 10.26 -10.90
C VAL A 428 27.81 11.63 -11.16
N ASP A 429 27.70 12.03 -12.43
CA ASP A 429 27.01 13.28 -12.82
C ASP A 429 25.60 13.35 -12.19
N PRO A 430 25.27 14.41 -11.43
CA PRO A 430 23.92 14.63 -10.89
C PRO A 430 22.81 14.55 -11.93
N ALA A 431 23.06 14.96 -13.19
CA ALA A 431 22.07 14.84 -14.27
C ALA A 431 21.68 13.38 -14.54
N ILE A 432 22.65 12.47 -14.53
CA ILE A 432 22.43 11.03 -14.73
C ILE A 432 21.88 10.40 -13.45
N SER A 433 22.55 10.61 -12.32
CA SER A 433 22.17 9.96 -11.06
C SER A 433 20.75 10.31 -10.62
N LEU A 434 20.34 11.58 -10.66
CA LEU A 434 19.00 12.00 -10.28
C LEU A 434 17.93 11.49 -11.27
N LYS A 435 18.26 11.37 -12.56
CA LYS A 435 17.39 10.71 -13.55
C LYS A 435 17.20 9.23 -13.23
N LEU A 436 18.26 8.53 -12.82
CA LEU A 436 18.18 7.13 -12.38
C LEU A 436 17.41 6.97 -11.07
N GLY A 437 17.55 7.90 -10.13
CA GLY A 437 16.73 7.99 -8.92
C GLY A 437 15.25 8.09 -9.25
N ARG A 438 14.89 9.00 -10.17
CA ARG A 438 13.53 9.15 -10.69
C ARG A 438 13.01 7.84 -11.28
N ILE A 439 13.74 7.23 -12.21
CA ILE A 439 13.37 5.97 -12.87
C ILE A 439 13.10 4.88 -11.84
N TYR A 440 13.97 4.74 -10.83
CA TYR A 440 13.77 3.76 -9.77
C TYR A 440 12.50 4.04 -8.95
N TYR A 441 12.23 5.30 -8.61
CA TYR A 441 11.02 5.68 -7.85
C TYR A 441 9.74 5.54 -8.67
N LEU A 442 9.78 5.77 -9.98
CA LEU A 442 8.67 5.45 -10.87
C LEU A 442 8.39 3.95 -10.91
N ALA A 443 9.43 3.12 -10.90
CA ALA A 443 9.27 1.68 -10.76
C ALA A 443 8.65 1.31 -9.41
N LEU A 444 9.10 1.90 -8.30
CA LEU A 444 8.51 1.69 -6.97
C LEU A 444 7.03 2.09 -6.93
N LEU A 445 6.68 3.26 -7.50
CA LEU A 445 5.30 3.74 -7.64
C LEU A 445 4.44 2.74 -8.43
N GLY A 446 5.01 2.11 -9.46
CA GLY A 446 4.35 1.06 -10.24
C GLY A 446 4.03 -0.23 -9.46
N ASN A 447 4.41 -0.36 -8.18
CA ASN A 447 4.22 -1.57 -7.38
C ASN A 447 3.06 -1.52 -6.38
N HIS A 448 2.13 -0.57 -6.50
CA HIS A 448 0.92 -0.56 -5.66
C HIS A 448 0.27 -1.95 -5.58
N SER A 449 -0.20 -2.34 -4.39
CA SER A 449 -0.94 -3.59 -4.19
C SER A 449 -2.34 -3.57 -4.81
N CYS A 450 -2.95 -2.38 -4.92
CA CYS A 450 -4.36 -2.17 -5.28
C CYS A 450 -4.86 -2.96 -6.48
N PRO A 451 -4.14 -3.05 -7.62
CA PRO A 451 -4.60 -3.84 -8.77
C PRO A 451 -5.04 -5.23 -8.34
N ARG A 452 -4.18 -5.91 -7.57
CA ARG A 452 -4.35 -7.32 -7.20
C ARG A 452 -5.27 -7.51 -5.99
N PHE A 453 -5.75 -6.44 -5.37
CA PHE A 453 -6.78 -6.55 -4.33
C PHE A 453 -8.13 -6.97 -4.94
N TRP A 454 -8.47 -6.45 -6.11
CA TRP A 454 -9.76 -6.61 -6.77
C TRP A 454 -9.86 -7.88 -7.61
N GLU A 455 -11.09 -8.32 -7.90
CA GLU A 455 -11.36 -9.60 -8.56
C GLU A 455 -11.08 -9.58 -10.08
N HIS A 456 -11.07 -8.40 -10.71
CA HIS A 456 -10.80 -8.23 -12.14
C HIS A 456 -9.62 -7.27 -12.39
N ILE A 457 -8.91 -7.49 -13.50
CA ILE A 457 -7.70 -6.75 -13.83
C ILE A 457 -7.98 -5.33 -14.34
N ASP A 458 -9.07 -5.12 -15.09
CA ASP A 458 -9.36 -3.84 -15.77
C ASP A 458 -9.90 -2.79 -14.78
N THR A 459 -8.98 -2.09 -14.11
CA THR A 459 -9.25 -1.03 -13.12
C THR A 459 -8.28 0.13 -13.30
N ARG A 460 -8.66 1.32 -12.79
CA ARG A 460 -7.85 2.54 -12.86
C ARG A 460 -6.47 2.39 -12.22
N VAL A 461 -6.38 1.57 -11.17
CA VAL A 461 -5.13 1.30 -10.44
C VAL A 461 -4.21 0.36 -11.22
N THR A 462 -4.74 -0.63 -11.94
CA THR A 462 -3.90 -1.46 -12.84
C THR A 462 -3.32 -0.60 -13.94
N PHE A 463 -4.13 0.29 -14.53
CA PHE A 463 -3.67 1.23 -15.53
C PHE A 463 -2.55 2.12 -14.98
N GLY A 464 -2.75 2.72 -13.79
CA GLY A 464 -1.74 3.56 -13.13
C GLY A 464 -0.40 2.84 -12.88
N ASN A 465 -0.41 1.61 -12.35
CA ASN A 465 0.82 0.82 -12.15
C ASN A 465 1.57 0.61 -13.46
N VAL A 466 0.84 0.25 -14.53
CA VAL A 466 1.43 -0.03 -15.83
C VAL A 466 1.95 1.25 -16.48
N VAL A 467 1.28 2.39 -16.31
CA VAL A 467 1.79 3.70 -16.75
C VAL A 467 3.11 4.03 -16.06
N ALA A 468 3.18 3.91 -14.74
CA ALA A 468 4.38 4.26 -13.97
C ALA A 468 5.60 3.41 -14.38
N ILE A 469 5.43 2.08 -14.47
CA ILE A 469 6.52 1.19 -14.89
C ILE A 469 6.88 1.36 -16.38
N SER A 470 5.88 1.66 -17.23
CA SER A 470 6.12 1.96 -18.66
C SER A 470 6.96 3.22 -18.82
N LYS A 471 6.67 4.28 -18.06
CA LYS A 471 7.45 5.52 -18.06
C LYS A 471 8.88 5.26 -17.60
N ALA A 472 9.07 4.48 -16.53
CA ALA A 472 10.38 4.12 -16.03
C ALA A 472 11.22 3.36 -17.07
N LEU A 473 10.61 2.42 -17.80
CA LEU A 473 11.28 1.67 -18.86
C LEU A 473 11.62 2.56 -20.06
N ALA A 474 10.69 3.40 -20.52
CA ALA A 474 10.93 4.31 -21.64
C ALA A 474 12.09 5.27 -21.33
N GLU A 475 12.04 5.95 -20.18
CA GLU A 475 13.11 6.87 -19.77
C GLU A 475 14.49 6.18 -19.62
N LEU A 476 14.52 4.90 -19.23
CA LEU A 476 15.76 4.14 -19.08
C LEU A 476 16.29 3.58 -20.41
N ILE A 477 15.40 3.25 -21.34
CA ILE A 477 15.75 2.91 -22.72
C ILE A 477 16.42 4.11 -23.38
N ASP A 478 15.79 5.29 -23.30
CA ASP A 478 16.33 6.52 -23.88
C ASP A 478 17.71 6.84 -23.32
N LEU A 479 17.89 6.73 -22.00
CA LEU A 479 19.18 6.97 -21.36
C LEU A 479 20.28 6.01 -21.86
N TYR A 480 19.96 4.74 -22.08
CA TYR A 480 20.93 3.81 -22.69
C TYR A 480 21.25 4.15 -24.15
N LEU A 481 20.28 4.64 -24.92
CA LEU A 481 20.49 5.07 -26.30
C LEU A 481 21.36 6.34 -26.36
N GLU A 482 21.12 7.30 -25.47
CA GLU A 482 21.92 8.52 -25.32
C GLU A 482 23.39 8.21 -24.98
N GLU A 483 23.62 7.20 -24.13
CA GLU A 483 24.96 6.71 -23.78
C GLU A 483 25.59 5.81 -24.86
N GLY A 484 24.91 5.57 -25.98
CA GLY A 484 25.40 4.74 -27.10
C GLY A 484 25.44 3.23 -26.81
N ILE A 485 24.62 2.75 -25.88
CA ILE A 485 24.57 1.36 -25.41
C ILE A 485 23.30 0.65 -25.92
N GLU A 486 23.15 0.61 -27.25
CA GLU A 486 21.95 0.10 -27.94
C GLU A 486 21.56 -1.33 -27.53
N GLU A 487 22.54 -2.22 -27.32
CA GLU A 487 22.27 -3.60 -26.91
C GLU A 487 21.47 -3.67 -25.59
N ARG A 488 21.80 -2.82 -24.61
CA ARG A 488 21.11 -2.78 -23.31
C ARG A 488 19.72 -2.14 -23.44
N ALA A 489 19.58 -1.14 -24.30
CA ALA A 489 18.29 -0.56 -24.64
C ALA A 489 17.34 -1.61 -25.22
N HIS A 490 17.81 -2.48 -26.12
CA HIS A 490 17.00 -3.58 -26.66
C HIS A 490 16.54 -4.59 -25.60
N TYR A 491 17.37 -4.89 -24.60
CA TYR A 491 16.97 -5.77 -23.49
C TYR A 491 15.84 -5.16 -22.66
N LEU A 492 15.88 -3.85 -22.39
CA LEU A 492 14.79 -3.16 -21.70
C LEU A 492 13.54 -3.04 -22.58
N PHE A 493 13.70 -2.85 -23.90
CA PHE A 493 12.58 -2.86 -24.81
C PHE A 493 11.89 -4.24 -24.84
N LEU A 494 12.63 -5.34 -24.72
CA LEU A 494 12.04 -6.67 -24.55
C LEU A 494 11.21 -6.78 -23.26
N GLU A 495 11.67 -6.17 -22.16
CA GLU A 495 10.89 -6.09 -20.92
C GLU A 495 9.60 -5.26 -21.11
N TYR A 496 9.69 -4.16 -21.86
CA TYR A 496 8.52 -3.37 -22.23
C TYR A 496 7.53 -4.15 -23.12
N MET A 497 8.03 -4.95 -24.06
CA MET A 497 7.21 -5.81 -24.92
C MET A 497 6.39 -6.84 -24.14
N LYS A 498 6.84 -7.27 -22.95
CA LYS A 498 6.05 -8.15 -22.07
C LYS A 498 4.81 -7.47 -21.50
N LEU A 499 4.80 -6.14 -21.40
CA LEU A 499 3.59 -5.37 -21.05
C LEU A 499 2.64 -5.29 -22.25
N LEU A 500 3.16 -4.96 -23.43
CA LEU A 500 2.36 -4.89 -24.66
C LEU A 500 1.74 -6.24 -25.03
N ALA A 501 2.50 -7.32 -24.87
CA ALA A 501 2.10 -8.69 -25.13
C ALA A 501 1.75 -9.46 -23.84
N PHE A 502 1.25 -8.79 -22.79
CA PHE A 502 0.90 -9.43 -21.52
C PHE A 502 0.07 -10.72 -21.64
N PRO A 503 -0.90 -10.86 -22.58
CA PRO A 503 -1.63 -12.11 -22.77
C PRO A 503 -0.74 -13.32 -23.15
N GLN A 504 0.40 -13.09 -23.81
CA GLN A 504 1.35 -14.14 -24.22
C GLN A 504 2.03 -14.80 -23.00
N LEU A 505 2.11 -14.10 -21.87
CA LEU A 505 2.77 -14.59 -20.66
C LEU A 505 2.11 -15.84 -20.08
N TYR A 506 0.88 -16.17 -20.46
CA TYR A 506 0.27 -17.46 -20.13
C TYR A 506 1.11 -18.64 -20.63
N TYR A 507 1.60 -18.55 -21.86
CA TYR A 507 2.42 -19.58 -22.47
C TYR A 507 3.85 -19.49 -21.98
N ASP A 508 4.43 -18.28 -21.96
CA ASP A 508 5.84 -18.07 -21.61
C ASP A 508 6.13 -18.42 -20.14
N TYR A 509 5.14 -18.28 -19.26
CA TYR A 509 5.25 -18.68 -17.85
C TYR A 509 4.66 -20.06 -17.56
N GLU A 510 4.29 -20.80 -18.60
CA GLU A 510 3.79 -22.18 -18.51
C GLU A 510 2.60 -22.35 -17.54
N PHE A 511 1.71 -21.36 -17.46
CA PHE A 511 0.60 -21.38 -16.50
C PHE A 511 -0.43 -22.48 -16.77
N PHE A 512 -0.44 -23.05 -17.98
CA PHE A 512 -1.21 -24.26 -18.31
C PHE A 512 -0.82 -25.48 -17.46
N ARG A 513 0.32 -25.45 -16.76
CA ARG A 513 0.76 -26.52 -15.83
C ARG A 513 0.24 -26.37 -14.41
N LEU A 514 -0.34 -25.21 -14.06
CA LEU A 514 -0.90 -24.99 -12.73
C LEU A 514 -2.25 -25.68 -12.60
N GLU A 515 -2.60 -26.12 -11.39
CA GLU A 515 -3.92 -26.67 -11.10
C GLU A 515 -4.89 -25.57 -10.67
N GLY A 516 -6.07 -25.54 -11.28
CA GLY A 516 -7.18 -24.71 -10.82
C GLY A 516 -7.85 -25.31 -9.58
N LEU A 517 -8.39 -24.46 -8.70
CA LEU A 517 -9.14 -24.89 -7.52
C LEU A 517 -10.34 -25.77 -7.90
N GLU A 518 -11.09 -25.37 -8.92
CA GLU A 518 -12.17 -26.14 -9.54
C GLU A 518 -11.75 -26.83 -10.85
N GLY A 519 -10.46 -26.77 -11.19
CA GLY A 519 -9.86 -27.45 -12.33
C GLY A 519 -9.94 -26.69 -13.66
N TRP A 520 -10.53 -25.50 -13.72
CA TRP A 520 -10.68 -24.71 -14.96
C TRP A 520 -9.91 -23.39 -14.94
N GLU A 521 -9.51 -22.90 -13.77
CA GLU A 521 -8.96 -21.56 -13.57
C GLU A 521 -7.62 -21.33 -14.30
N SER A 522 -6.87 -22.39 -14.58
CA SER A 522 -5.59 -22.35 -15.29
C SER A 522 -5.69 -22.65 -16.79
N THR A 523 -6.90 -22.80 -17.33
CA THR A 523 -7.12 -23.02 -18.76
C THR A 523 -6.87 -21.75 -19.58
N GLU A 524 -6.57 -21.93 -20.86
CA GLU A 524 -6.39 -20.84 -21.81
C GLU A 524 -7.65 -19.95 -21.90
N GLU A 525 -8.84 -20.57 -21.97
CA GLU A 525 -10.11 -19.85 -22.01
C GLU A 525 -10.30 -18.96 -20.78
N ALA A 526 -10.02 -19.50 -19.58
CA ALA A 526 -10.12 -18.75 -18.33
C ALA A 526 -9.15 -17.56 -18.28
N TRP A 527 -7.91 -17.76 -18.76
CA TRP A 527 -6.91 -16.72 -18.88
C TRP A 527 -7.39 -15.57 -19.77
N PHE A 528 -7.74 -15.84 -21.03
CA PHE A 528 -8.16 -14.79 -21.96
C PHE A 528 -9.49 -14.15 -21.56
N ALA A 529 -10.41 -14.89 -20.94
CA ALA A 529 -11.64 -14.33 -20.39
C ALA A 529 -11.36 -13.33 -19.25
N SER A 530 -10.34 -13.58 -18.43
CA SER A 530 -9.96 -12.68 -17.33
C SER A 530 -9.34 -11.36 -17.79
N LEU A 531 -8.78 -11.31 -19.00
CA LEU A 531 -8.11 -10.14 -19.57
C LEU A 531 -9.01 -9.28 -20.46
N LYS A 532 -10.25 -9.70 -20.69
CA LYS A 532 -11.17 -9.00 -21.58
C LYS A 532 -11.41 -7.57 -21.11
N SER A 533 -11.38 -6.63 -22.04
CA SER A 533 -11.68 -5.22 -21.77
C SER A 533 -13.07 -5.07 -21.14
N LEU A 534 -13.17 -4.21 -20.13
CA LEU A 534 -14.43 -3.82 -19.50
C LEU A 534 -14.96 -2.46 -19.98
N VAL A 535 -14.34 -1.87 -20.99
CA VAL A 535 -14.73 -0.56 -21.54
C VAL A 535 -15.13 -0.65 -23.01
N PRO A 536 -16.08 0.18 -23.48
CA PRO A 536 -16.61 0.09 -24.83
C PRO A 536 -15.66 0.64 -25.90
N ASN A 537 -14.73 1.52 -25.53
CA ASN A 537 -13.85 2.26 -26.44
C ASN A 537 -12.45 1.64 -26.60
N SER A 538 -12.21 0.45 -26.06
CA SER A 538 -10.97 -0.30 -26.29
C SER A 538 -11.23 -1.80 -26.26
N ARG A 539 -10.70 -2.53 -27.25
CA ARG A 539 -10.66 -4.00 -27.26
C ARG A 539 -9.46 -4.59 -26.51
N TYR A 540 -8.43 -3.80 -26.24
CA TYR A 540 -7.21 -4.25 -25.58
C TYR A 540 -7.45 -4.50 -24.09
N ASN A 541 -6.72 -5.48 -23.53
CA ASN A 541 -6.63 -5.63 -22.07
C ASN A 541 -5.97 -4.38 -21.46
N VAL A 542 -6.23 -4.10 -20.19
CA VAL A 542 -5.79 -2.87 -19.53
C VAL A 542 -4.26 -2.69 -19.49
N VAL A 543 -3.48 -3.79 -19.45
CA VAL A 543 -2.01 -3.72 -19.40
C VAL A 543 -1.48 -3.24 -20.76
N THR A 544 -1.90 -3.88 -21.85
CA THR A 544 -1.57 -3.43 -23.21
C THR A 544 -2.05 -2.01 -23.47
N ARG A 545 -3.28 -1.67 -23.02
CA ARG A 545 -3.88 -0.34 -23.18
C ARG A 545 -3.03 0.76 -22.52
N ALA A 546 -2.62 0.54 -21.27
CA ALA A 546 -1.80 1.47 -20.50
C ALA A 546 -0.38 1.60 -21.08
N ALA A 547 0.24 0.49 -21.47
CA ALA A 547 1.55 0.51 -22.12
C ALA A 547 1.47 1.34 -23.42
N LEU A 548 0.56 1.02 -24.34
CA LEU A 548 0.36 1.79 -25.58
C LEU A 548 0.10 3.29 -25.32
N TYR A 549 -0.66 3.61 -24.26
CA TYR A 549 -0.97 5.00 -23.90
C TYR A 549 0.29 5.82 -23.56
N VAL A 550 1.30 5.18 -22.97
CA VAL A 550 2.62 5.76 -22.71
C VAL A 550 3.48 5.74 -23.98
N ALA A 551 3.51 4.61 -24.70
CA ALA A 551 4.34 4.45 -25.89
C ALA A 551 4.12 5.53 -26.93
N GLN A 552 2.87 5.92 -27.16
CA GLN A 552 2.50 6.93 -28.17
C GLN A 552 3.09 8.32 -27.91
N LYS A 553 3.51 8.58 -26.67
CA LYS A 553 4.05 9.88 -26.24
C LYS A 553 5.56 9.82 -26.03
N ASP A 554 6.07 8.68 -25.58
CA ASP A 554 7.40 8.60 -25.00
C ASP A 554 8.41 7.83 -25.85
N PHE A 555 7.98 6.98 -26.79
CA PHE A 555 8.94 6.28 -27.65
C PHE A 555 9.28 7.07 -28.93
N PRO A 556 10.50 6.88 -29.48
CA PRO A 556 10.88 7.33 -30.79
C PRO A 556 9.88 6.96 -31.90
N ARG A 557 9.77 7.81 -32.93
CA ARG A 557 8.72 7.71 -33.96
C ARG A 557 8.79 6.42 -34.77
N ASP A 558 9.97 5.85 -34.97
CA ASP A 558 10.19 4.55 -35.62
C ASP A 558 9.59 3.40 -34.80
N ILE A 559 9.83 3.37 -33.48
CA ILE A 559 9.20 2.40 -32.57
C ILE A 559 7.68 2.60 -32.57
N VAL A 560 7.21 3.84 -32.46
CA VAL A 560 5.77 4.15 -32.50
C VAL A 560 5.15 3.68 -33.83
N SER A 561 5.81 3.92 -34.96
CA SER A 561 5.32 3.50 -36.28
C SER A 561 5.26 1.96 -36.41
N ALA A 562 6.22 1.24 -35.85
CA ALA A 562 6.19 -0.22 -35.79
C ALA A 562 5.03 -0.74 -34.91
N LEU A 563 4.75 -0.06 -33.79
CA LEU A 563 3.62 -0.39 -32.92
C LEU A 563 2.28 -0.04 -33.58
N GLU A 564 2.17 1.08 -34.32
CA GLU A 564 0.97 1.48 -35.08
C GLU A 564 0.60 0.43 -36.16
N ALA A 565 1.58 -0.31 -36.67
CA ALA A 565 1.33 -1.43 -37.60
C ALA A 565 0.69 -2.66 -36.92
N LEU A 566 0.84 -2.80 -35.61
CA LEU A 566 0.35 -3.94 -34.82
C LEU A 566 -0.88 -3.59 -33.97
N TYR A 567 -1.00 -2.33 -33.55
CA TYR A 567 -2.00 -1.85 -32.60
C TYR A 567 -2.72 -0.61 -33.13
N ASP A 568 -4.01 -0.51 -32.81
CA ASP A 568 -4.81 0.68 -33.07
C ASP A 568 -4.70 1.64 -31.89
N PHE A 569 -3.89 2.68 -32.06
CA PHE A 569 -3.60 3.67 -31.02
C PHE A 569 -4.82 4.51 -30.62
N SER A 570 -5.87 4.58 -31.45
CA SER A 570 -7.11 5.26 -31.07
C SER A 570 -7.82 4.58 -29.88
N GLN A 571 -7.47 3.33 -29.59
CA GLN A 571 -7.98 2.55 -28.46
C GLN A 571 -7.02 2.53 -27.26
N ALA A 572 -5.86 3.19 -27.35
CA ALA A 572 -4.99 3.42 -26.21
C ALA A 572 -5.55 4.61 -25.41
N VAL A 573 -6.50 4.33 -24.53
CA VAL A 573 -7.22 5.32 -23.72
C VAL A 573 -7.19 4.93 -22.23
N PRO A 574 -7.28 5.90 -21.31
CA PRO A 574 -7.24 5.61 -19.88
C PRO A 574 -8.57 5.12 -19.30
N ASP A 575 -9.67 5.00 -20.06
CA ASP A 575 -10.90 4.36 -19.56
C ASP A 575 -10.61 2.94 -19.05
N THR A 576 -11.19 2.57 -17.91
CA THR A 576 -11.08 1.21 -17.33
C THR A 576 -12.41 0.76 -16.72
N GLY A 577 -12.52 -0.51 -16.34
CA GLY A 577 -13.58 -0.94 -15.43
C GLY A 577 -13.53 -0.19 -14.08
N HIS A 578 -14.68 -0.16 -13.39
CA HIS A 578 -14.79 0.42 -12.04
C HIS A 578 -14.24 -0.49 -10.97
N ILE A 579 -13.67 0.11 -9.92
CA ILE A 579 -13.25 -0.60 -8.72
C ILE A 579 -14.49 -0.95 -7.87
N PRO A 580 -14.72 -2.22 -7.49
CA PRO A 580 -15.87 -2.61 -6.68
C PRO A 580 -16.04 -1.84 -5.37
N GLY A 581 -14.94 -1.57 -4.66
CA GLY A 581 -14.96 -0.82 -3.40
C GLY A 581 -15.32 0.66 -3.54
N GLU A 582 -15.34 1.22 -4.75
CA GLU A 582 -15.59 2.65 -4.96
C GLU A 582 -17.02 2.94 -5.44
N PHE A 583 -17.86 1.91 -5.61
CA PHE A 583 -19.26 2.08 -6.06
C PHE A 583 -20.14 2.87 -5.08
N HIS A 584 -19.70 3.10 -3.84
CA HIS A 584 -20.43 3.96 -2.89
C HIS A 584 -20.29 5.45 -3.21
N GLY A 585 -19.33 5.86 -4.04
CA GLY A 585 -19.25 7.23 -4.57
C GLY A 585 -20.32 7.50 -5.63
N ASP A 586 -20.78 8.74 -5.73
CA ASP A 586 -21.70 9.14 -6.79
C ASP A 586 -20.92 9.58 -8.04
N TRP A 587 -20.62 8.61 -8.89
CA TRP A 587 -19.84 8.81 -10.12
C TRP A 587 -20.69 9.42 -11.24
N ALA A 588 -20.11 10.36 -11.99
CA ALA A 588 -20.73 10.91 -13.19
C ALA A 588 -20.97 9.84 -14.27
N ASN A 589 -20.03 8.90 -14.42
CA ASN A 589 -20.23 7.66 -15.18
C ASN A 589 -20.14 6.47 -14.23
N LYS A 590 -21.26 5.75 -14.04
CA LYS A 590 -21.36 4.58 -13.14
C LYS A 590 -21.07 3.25 -13.84
N GLU A 591 -20.98 3.24 -15.17
CA GLU A 591 -20.81 2.01 -15.94
C GLU A 591 -19.35 1.56 -15.99
N TRP A 592 -18.43 2.51 -16.17
CA TRP A 592 -16.99 2.33 -16.15
C TRP A 592 -16.26 3.59 -15.65
N CYS A 593 -14.98 3.44 -15.28
CA CYS A 593 -14.16 4.55 -14.79
C CYS A 593 -13.65 5.36 -15.99
N GLU A 594 -14.36 6.45 -16.29
CA GLU A 594 -14.12 7.27 -17.48
C GLU A 594 -12.83 8.10 -17.41
N HIS A 595 -12.45 8.67 -18.54
CA HIS A 595 -11.60 9.86 -18.59
C HIS A 595 -12.15 10.81 -19.65
N LYS A 596 -12.59 12.00 -19.23
CA LYS A 596 -13.09 13.01 -20.15
C LYS A 596 -11.91 13.68 -20.87
N GLY A 597 -11.57 13.15 -22.06
CA GLY A 597 -10.46 13.62 -22.90
C GLY A 597 -10.68 14.96 -23.63
N LYS A 598 -11.32 15.93 -22.96
CA LYS A 598 -11.51 17.29 -23.48
C LYS A 598 -11.05 18.30 -22.43
N GLU A 599 -9.74 18.46 -22.29
CA GLU A 599 -9.12 19.66 -21.69
C GLU A 599 -7.63 19.70 -21.99
#